data_AF-A0A2N2TVX5-F1
#
_entry.id   AF-A0A2N2TVX5-F1
#
_cell.length_a   1.000
_cell.length_b   1.000
_cell.length_c   1.000
_cell.angle_alpha   90.00
_cell.angle_beta   90.00
_cell.angle_gamma   90.00
#
_symmetry.space_group_name_H-M   'P 1'
#
loop_
_entity.id
_entity.type
_entity.pdbx_description
1 polymer ?
#
loop_
_entity_poly.entity_id
_entity_poly.type
_entity_poly.pdbx_seq_one_letter_code
_entity_poly.pdbx_strand_id
1 'polypeptide(L)' 'MENKEIELEFSIKSGAPEKQRGACVVAGVFENRKLSGPAIDIDRASDGYLSEILRGGDMEGKAGSTLLLH' A
#
# COMPACT_ATOMS: atom_id res chain seq x y z
N MET A 1 -6.61 -34.31 8.58
CA MET A 1 -6.06 -33.02 8.13
C MET A 1 -7.07 -31.98 8.56
N GLU A 2 -6.73 -31.27 9.62
CA GLU A 2 -7.63 -30.29 10.24
C GLU A 2 -7.71 -29.07 9.33
N ASN A 3 -8.91 -28.72 8.87
CA ASN A 3 -9.14 -27.48 8.14
C ASN A 3 -8.99 -26.34 9.15
N LYS A 4 -7.77 -25.82 9.27
CA LYS A 4 -7.51 -24.64 10.09
C LYS A 4 -8.18 -23.45 9.41
N GLU A 5 -9.29 -23.02 9.97
CA GLU A 5 -9.95 -21.77 9.60
C GLU A 5 -8.92 -20.64 9.77
N ILE A 6 -8.65 -19.87 8.70
CA ILE A 6 -7.79 -18.70 8.81
C ILE A 6 -8.63 -17.64 9.52
N GLU A 7 -8.52 -17.58 10.85
CA GLU A 7 -9.08 -16.47 11.61
C GLU A 7 -8.30 -15.19 11.27
N LEU A 8 -8.94 -14.33 10.46
CA LEU A 8 -8.51 -12.96 10.26
C LEU A 8 -9.09 -12.11 11.39
N GLU A 9 -8.22 -11.57 12.23
CA GLU A 9 -8.59 -10.62 13.26
C GLU A 9 -8.53 -9.19 12.71
N PHE A 10 -9.59 -8.41 12.93
CA PHE A 10 -9.67 -7.02 12.51
C PHE A 10 -9.69 -6.10 13.73
N SER A 11 -8.90 -5.04 13.66
CA SER A 11 -8.96 -3.93 14.61
C SER A 11 -8.84 -2.60 13.86
N ILE A 12 -9.48 -1.57 14.39
CA ILE A 12 -9.40 -0.22 13.82
C ILE A 12 -8.40 0.58 14.64
N LYS A 13 -7.42 1.18 13.97
CA LYS A 13 -6.46 2.10 14.55
C LYS A 13 -6.48 3.41 13.77
N SER A 14 -6.39 4.53 14.49
CA SER A 14 -6.16 5.84 13.88
C SER A 14 -4.68 6.19 14.05
N GLY A 15 -4.04 6.63 12.97
CA GLY A 15 -2.64 6.97 12.97
C GLY A 15 -2.16 7.37 11.58
N ALA A 16 -0.97 7.97 11.54
CA ALA A 16 -0.36 8.35 10.29
C ALA A 16 0.16 7.09 9.54
N PRO A 17 -0.07 6.97 8.23
CA PRO A 17 0.25 5.76 7.46
C PRO A 17 1.76 5.43 7.45
N GLU A 18 2.63 6.45 7.47
CA GLU A 18 4.08 6.32 7.50
C GLU A 18 4.62 5.85 8.86
N LYS A 19 3.79 5.89 9.92
CA LYS A 19 4.18 5.48 11.27
C LYS A 19 3.76 4.06 11.63
N GLN A 20 3.16 3.32 10.70
CA GLN A 20 2.71 1.96 10.96
C GLN A 20 3.90 1.00 11.09
N ARG A 21 3.93 0.24 12.20
CA ARG A 21 4.97 -0.76 12.49
C ARG A 21 4.47 -2.19 12.25
N GLY A 22 3.64 -2.36 11.22
CA GLY A 22 3.14 -3.66 10.77
C GLY A 22 4.11 -4.32 9.79
N ALA A 23 3.88 -5.59 9.48
CA ALA A 23 4.67 -6.31 8.47
C ALA A 23 4.49 -5.75 7.05
N CYS A 24 3.32 -5.17 6.75
CA CYS A 24 2.99 -4.59 5.47
C CYS A 24 1.95 -3.48 5.65
N VAL A 25 2.11 -2.39 4.89
CA VAL A 25 1.09 -1.34 4.76
C VAL A 25 0.48 -1.44 3.36
N VAL A 26 -0.84 -1.31 3.27
CA VAL A 26 -1.56 -1.30 1.99
C VAL A 26 -2.07 0.10 1.73
N ALA A 27 -1.67 0.69 0.60
CA ALA A 27 -2.08 2.02 0.19
C ALA A 27 -2.57 2.00 -1.27
N GLY A 28 -3.51 2.90 -1.60
CA GLY A 28 -4.14 2.92 -2.92
C GLY A 28 -3.35 3.73 -3.95
N VAL A 29 -3.34 3.23 -5.19
CA VAL A 29 -2.95 3.95 -6.41
C VAL A 29 -4.14 3.92 -7.36
N PHE A 30 -4.58 5.08 -7.82
CA PHE A 30 -5.63 5.23 -8.82
C PHE A 30 -5.05 5.25 -10.23
N GLU A 31 -5.92 5.07 -11.23
CA GLU A 31 -5.54 5.16 -12.64
C GLU A 31 -4.77 6.43 -12.98
N ASN A 32 -3.95 6.35 -14.02
CA ASN A 32 -2.97 7.36 -14.38
C ASN A 32 -1.95 7.59 -13.25
N ARG A 33 -1.61 6.52 -12.51
CA ARG A 33 -0.54 6.50 -11.52
C ARG A 33 -0.70 7.51 -10.38
N LYS A 34 -1.96 7.83 -10.03
CA LYS A 34 -2.25 8.82 -9.00
C LYS A 34 -2.23 8.18 -7.61
N LEU A 35 -1.26 8.57 -6.80
CA LEU A 35 -1.20 8.18 -5.38
C LEU A 35 -2.45 8.67 -4.63
N SER A 36 -3.00 7.81 -3.76
CA SER A 36 -4.00 8.21 -2.76
C SER A 36 -3.38 9.11 -1.69
N GLY A 37 -4.22 9.81 -0.90
CA GLY A 37 -3.74 10.66 0.21
C GLY A 37 -2.74 9.95 1.13
N PRO A 38 -3.09 8.78 1.71
CA PRO A 38 -2.14 8.02 2.53
C PRO A 38 -0.90 7.55 1.79
N ALA A 39 -1.01 7.23 0.48
CA ALA A 39 0.15 6.83 -0.32
C ALA A 39 1.11 8.00 -0.59
N ILE A 40 0.60 9.24 -0.69
CA ILE A 40 1.43 10.45 -0.79
C ILE A 40 2.25 10.65 0.50
N ASP A 41 1.64 10.43 1.66
CA ASP A 41 2.36 10.57 2.94
C ASP A 41 3.44 9.50 3.11
N ILE A 42 3.18 8.26 2.67
CA ILE A 42 4.19 7.20 2.59
C ILE A 42 5.29 7.57 1.59
N ASP A 43 4.94 8.05 0.39
CA ASP A 43 5.89 8.42 -0.65
C ASP A 43 6.83 9.55 -0.20
N ARG A 44 6.31 10.53 0.54
CA ARG A 44 7.14 11.59 1.15
C ARG A 44 8.09 11.03 2.20
N ALA A 45 7.65 10.07 3.00
CA ALA A 45 8.48 9.42 4.01
C ALA A 45 9.54 8.47 3.41
N SER A 46 9.35 8.05 2.15
CA SER A 46 10.28 7.23 1.38
C SER A 46 11.02 8.01 0.29
N ASP A 47 11.13 9.33 0.42
CA ASP A 47 11.87 10.21 -0.49
C ASP A 47 11.46 10.09 -1.98
N GLY A 48 10.16 9.85 -2.23
CA GLY A 48 9.58 9.78 -3.58
C GLY A 48 9.66 8.41 -4.23
N TYR A 49 10.08 7.36 -3.51
CA TYR A 49 10.30 6.03 -4.06
C TYR A 49 9.07 5.44 -4.77
N LEU A 50 7.85 5.62 -4.24
CA LEU A 50 6.64 5.12 -4.90
C LEU A 50 6.41 5.87 -6.22
N SER A 51 6.58 7.19 -6.21
CA SER A 51 6.47 8.01 -7.42
C SER A 51 7.48 7.59 -8.49
N GLU A 52 8.69 7.19 -8.11
CA GLU A 52 9.70 6.71 -9.06
C GLU A 52 9.31 5.37 -9.70
N ILE A 53 8.84 4.42 -8.91
CA ILE A 53 8.35 3.11 -9.36
C ILE A 53 7.19 3.27 -10.35
N LEU A 54 6.20 4.12 -10.00
CA LEU A 54 5.08 4.39 -10.91
C LEU A 54 5.54 5.09 -12.19
N ARG A 55 6.47 6.06 -12.09
CA ARG A 55 7.04 6.72 -13.26
C ARG A 55 7.76 5.72 -14.19
N GLY A 56 8.38 4.69 -13.60
CA GLY A 56 8.99 3.56 -14.30
C GLY A 56 8.01 2.65 -15.05
N GLY A 57 6.71 2.70 -14.72
CA GLY A 57 5.64 1.95 -15.40
C GLY A 57 5.29 0.62 -14.73
N ASP A 58 5.81 0.35 -13.52
CA ASP A 58 5.59 -0.93 -12.83
C ASP A 58 4.14 -1.14 -12.39
N MET A 59 3.36 -0.06 -12.25
CA MET A 59 1.93 -0.10 -11.92
C MET A 59 1.19 1.12 -12.49
N GLU A 60 -0.03 0.90 -13.00
CA GLU A 60 -0.88 1.96 -13.59
C GLU A 60 -2.08 2.39 -12.72
N GLY A 61 -2.40 1.61 -11.67
CA GLY A 61 -3.54 1.89 -10.77
C GLY A 61 -4.90 1.36 -11.25
N LYS A 62 -4.92 0.36 -12.15
CA LYS A 62 -6.16 -0.31 -12.58
C LYS A 62 -6.79 -1.07 -11.43
N ALA A 63 -8.13 -1.06 -11.36
CA ALA A 63 -8.86 -1.81 -10.35
C ALA A 63 -8.49 -3.31 -10.36
N GLY A 64 -8.26 -3.88 -9.17
CA GLY A 64 -7.86 -5.28 -9.01
C GLY A 64 -6.38 -5.59 -9.28
N SER A 65 -5.57 -4.60 -9.67
CA SER A 65 -4.11 -4.75 -9.76
C SER A 65 -3.44 -4.45 -8.43
N THR A 66 -2.29 -5.08 -8.18
CA THR A 66 -1.46 -4.88 -7.00
C THR A 66 0.03 -4.89 -7.35
N LEU A 67 0.83 -4.15 -6.59
CA LEU A 67 2.29 -4.17 -6.64
C LEU A 67 2.82 -4.26 -5.20
N LEU A 68 3.68 -5.24 -4.92
CA LEU A 68 4.31 -5.43 -3.61
C LEU A 68 5.74 -4.90 -3.64
N LEU A 69 6.13 -4.15 -2.62
CA LEU A 69 7.47 -3.56 -2.46
C LEU A 69 8.13 -4.07 -1.18
N HIS A 70 9.46 -4.20 -1.19
CA HIS A 70 10.28 -4.66 -0.07
C HIS A 70 10.99 -3.51 0.63
#